data_AF-A0A3C1RQF4-F1
#
_entry.id   AF-A0A3C1RQF4-F1
#
_cell.length_a   1.000
_cell.length_b   1.000
_cell.length_c   1.000
_cell.angle_alpha   90.00
_cell.angle_beta   90.00
_cell.angle_gamma   90.00
#
_symmetry.space_group_name_H-M   'P 1'
#
loop_
_entity.id
_entity.type
_entity.pdbx_description
1 polymer ?
#
loop_
_entity_poly.entity_id
_entity_poly.type
_entity_poly.pdbx_seq_one_letter_code
_entity_poly.pdbx_strand_id
1 'polypeptide(L)'
;DWGEAVDVSQFYGRIQELTVLEQWTLQEDCRVIAILGMGGMGKTSLSVKFAQQIYPHFEYVIWRSLRNAPPLTEILIDLIQFLANKTECNLSGNTGTGN
;
A
#
# COMPACT_ATOMS: atom_id res chain seq x y z
N ASP A 1 -2.56 4.17 -4.45
CA ASP A 1 -3.75 3.57 -5.08
C ASP A 1 -4.29 2.47 -4.20
N TRP A 2 -5.55 2.64 -3.79
CA TRP A 2 -6.24 1.72 -2.89
C TRP A 2 -7.10 0.68 -3.62
N GLY A 3 -7.34 0.82 -4.94
CA GLY A 3 -8.04 -0.18 -5.75
C GLY A 3 -9.30 -0.76 -5.09
N GLU A 4 -9.36 -2.09 -5.00
CA GLU A 4 -10.45 -2.85 -4.34
C GLU A 4 -10.24 -3.02 -2.82
N ALA A 5 -9.45 -2.16 -2.18
CA ALA A 5 -9.21 -2.25 -0.74
C ALA A 5 -10.51 -2.13 0.04
N VAL A 6 -10.64 -2.94 1.10
CA VAL A 6 -11.78 -2.91 1.99
C VAL A 6 -11.83 -1.59 2.76
N ASP A 7 -13.04 -1.05 2.99
CA ASP A 7 -13.19 0.13 3.85
C ASP A 7 -12.85 -0.23 5.31
N VAL A 8 -12.01 0.61 5.92
CA VAL A 8 -11.53 0.48 7.30
C VAL A 8 -11.72 1.79 8.09
N SER A 9 -12.68 2.61 7.65
CA SER A 9 -13.18 3.79 8.36
C SER A 9 -13.61 3.43 9.79
N GLN A 10 -14.33 2.32 9.94
CA GLN A 10 -14.65 1.70 11.23
C GLN A 10 -13.72 0.51 11.48
N PHE A 11 -12.74 0.70 12.36
CA PHE A 11 -11.75 -0.33 12.71
C PHE A 11 -11.49 -0.31 14.22
N TYR A 12 -11.52 -1.46 14.88
CA TYR A 12 -11.45 -1.57 16.33
C TYR A 12 -10.37 -2.56 16.78
N GLY A 13 -9.66 -2.21 17.86
CA GLY A 13 -8.62 -3.06 18.45
C GLY A 13 -7.40 -3.22 17.55
N ARG A 14 -6.70 -4.36 17.70
CA ARG A 14 -5.50 -4.74 16.92
C ARG A 14 -4.30 -3.80 17.04
N ILE A 15 -4.28 -2.97 18.08
CA ILE A 15 -3.22 -1.98 18.33
C ILE A 15 -1.85 -2.66 18.40
N GLN A 16 -1.76 -3.80 19.08
CA GLN A 16 -0.52 -4.55 19.22
C GLN A 16 0.04 -4.99 17.86
N GLU A 17 -0.80 -5.57 16.99
CA GLU A 17 -0.35 -5.98 15.66
C GLU A 17 0.03 -4.79 14.78
N LEU A 18 -0.70 -3.68 14.86
CA LEU A 18 -0.35 -2.46 14.13
C LEU A 18 1.02 -1.91 14.57
N THR A 19 1.28 -1.87 15.87
CA THR A 19 2.58 -1.44 16.41
C THR A 19 3.72 -2.34 15.95
N VAL A 20 3.52 -3.66 15.93
CA VAL A 20 4.53 -4.61 15.44
C VAL A 20 4.80 -4.41 13.95
N LEU A 21 3.76 -4.25 13.14
CA LEU A 21 3.91 -4.00 11.71
C LEU A 21 4.65 -2.68 11.43
N GLU A 22 4.36 -1.63 12.20
CA GLU A 22 5.02 -0.32 12.08
C GLU A 22 6.50 -0.41 12.44
N GLN A 23 6.83 -1.06 13.55
CA GLN A 23 8.23 -1.30 13.95
C GLN A 23 8.99 -2.06 12.87
N TRP A 24 8.47 -3.21 12.42
CA TRP A 24 9.12 -4.01 11.39
C TRP A 24 9.34 -3.23 10.09
N THR A 25 8.37 -2.40 9.71
CA THR A 25 8.41 -1.70 8.42
C THR A 25 9.27 -0.43 8.46
N LEU A 26 9.14 0.39 9.50
CA LEU A 26 9.75 1.73 9.56
C LEU A 26 11.06 1.79 10.35
N GLN A 27 11.30 0.83 11.24
CA GLN A 27 12.48 0.85 12.12
C GLN A 27 13.46 -0.28 11.79
N GLU A 28 12.95 -1.45 11.41
CA GLU A 28 13.77 -2.64 11.12
C GLU A 28 13.98 -2.89 9.62
N ASP A 29 13.48 -1.99 8.76
CA ASP A 29 13.58 -2.07 7.30
C ASP A 29 13.12 -3.42 6.69
N CYS A 30 12.13 -4.06 7.31
CA CYS A 30 11.57 -5.31 6.80
C CYS A 30 10.77 -5.08 5.51
N ARG A 31 11.26 -5.61 4.40
CA ARG A 31 10.69 -5.39 3.05
C ARG A 31 9.52 -6.32 2.72
N VAL A 32 9.41 -7.45 3.40
CA VAL A 32 8.36 -8.46 3.15
C VAL A 32 7.82 -8.94 4.47
N ILE A 33 6.54 -8.68 4.70
CA ILE A 33 5.82 -9.08 5.91
C ILE A 33 4.62 -9.92 5.51
N ALA A 34 4.49 -11.11 6.11
CA ALA A 34 3.34 -11.99 5.91
C ALA A 34 2.40 -11.91 7.12
N ILE A 35 1.14 -11.51 6.90
CA ILE A 35 0.08 -11.52 7.92
C ILE A 35 -0.69 -12.84 7.82
N LEU A 36 -0.47 -13.74 8.78
CA LEU A 36 -1.04 -15.09 8.81
C LEU A 36 -2.11 -15.25 9.90
N GLY A 37 -2.96 -16.26 9.76
CA GLY A 37 -4.02 -16.56 10.72
C GLY A 37 -5.25 -17.18 10.08
N MET A 38 -6.19 -17.65 10.91
CA MET A 38 -7.41 -18.33 10.45
C MET A 38 -8.27 -17.46 9.52
N GLY A 39 -9.14 -18.11 8.74
CA GLY A 39 -10.15 -17.43 7.91
C GLY A 39 -11.04 -16.51 8.75
N GLY A 40 -11.47 -15.38 8.18
CA GLY A 40 -12.36 -14.42 8.87
C GLY A 40 -11.70 -13.55 9.96
N MET A 41 -10.42 -13.75 10.31
CA MET A 41 -9.72 -12.99 11.37
C MET A 41 -9.40 -11.52 11.04
N GLY A 42 -9.94 -10.96 9.94
CA GLY A 42 -9.71 -9.57 9.56
C GLY A 42 -8.30 -9.22 9.07
N LYS A 43 -7.51 -10.21 8.61
CA LYS A 43 -6.13 -9.99 8.12
C LYS A 43 -6.04 -8.97 6.99
N THR A 44 -6.97 -9.03 6.04
CA THR A 44 -7.07 -8.07 4.93
C THR A 44 -7.39 -6.66 5.43
N SER A 45 -8.31 -6.53 6.39
CA SER A 45 -8.62 -5.23 7.00
C SER A 45 -7.43 -4.68 7.77
N LEU A 46 -6.69 -5.53 8.49
CA LEU A 46 -5.46 -5.13 9.20
C LEU A 46 -4.40 -4.59 8.23
N SER A 47 -4.17 -5.26 7.09
CA SER A 47 -3.17 -4.80 6.12
C SER A 47 -3.54 -3.45 5.49
N VAL A 48 -4.82 -3.24 5.16
CA VAL A 48 -5.30 -1.95 4.65
C VAL A 48 -5.18 -0.86 5.71
N LYS A 49 -5.61 -1.14 6.96
CA LYS A 49 -5.52 -0.16 8.05
C LYS A 49 -4.08 0.24 8.32
N PHE A 50 -3.18 -0.74 8.39
CA PHE A 50 -1.76 -0.52 8.57
C PHE A 50 -1.19 0.36 7.44
N ALA A 51 -1.43 -0.02 6.18
CA ALA A 51 -0.96 0.75 5.03
C ALA A 51 -1.48 2.22 5.06
N GLN A 52 -2.74 2.44 5.47
CA GLN A 52 -3.29 3.79 5.65
C GLN A 52 -2.65 4.58 6.80
N GLN A 53 -2.07 3.93 7.81
CA GLN A 53 -1.35 4.63 8.88
C GLN A 53 0.04 5.06 8.43
N ILE A 54 0.75 4.18 7.72
CA ILE A 54 2.15 4.43 7.34
C ILE A 54 2.30 5.13 5.99
N TYR A 55 1.21 5.34 5.22
CA TYR A 55 1.29 5.96 3.88
C TYR A 55 2.08 7.27 3.84
N PRO A 56 2.08 8.17 4.87
CA PRO A 56 2.86 9.41 4.79
C PRO A 56 4.38 9.18 4.77
N HIS A 57 4.86 7.99 5.12
CA HIS A 57 6.28 7.61 5.09
C HIS A 57 6.74 7.08 3.73
N PHE A 58 5.82 6.91 2.77
CA PHE A 58 6.11 6.36 1.45
C PHE A 58 5.66 7.32 0.37
N GLU A 59 6.47 7.47 -0.69
CA GLU A 59 6.08 8.28 -1.86
C GLU A 59 4.84 7.71 -2.54
N TYR A 60 4.74 6.37 -2.59
CA TYR A 60 3.62 5.66 -3.17
C TYR A 60 3.21 4.46 -2.31
N VAL A 61 1.90 4.26 -2.21
CA VAL A 61 1.30 3.03 -1.68
C VAL A 61 0.43 2.42 -2.76
N ILE A 62 0.59 1.13 -3.04
CA ILE A 62 -0.21 0.39 -4.01
C ILE A 62 -0.77 -0.84 -3.33
N TRP A 63 -2.10 -0.96 -3.31
CA TRP A 63 -2.78 -2.14 -2.78
C TRP A 63 -3.44 -2.92 -3.93
N ARG A 64 -3.18 -4.23 -3.99
CA ARG A 64 -3.76 -5.14 -4.98
C ARG A 64 -4.32 -6.39 -4.34
N SER A 65 -5.54 -6.73 -4.74
CA SER A 65 -6.13 -8.02 -4.44
C SER A 65 -5.47 -9.08 -5.32
N LEU A 66 -4.91 -10.11 -4.69
CA LEU A 66 -4.45 -11.32 -5.38
C LEU A 66 -5.48 -12.46 -5.29
N ARG A 67 -6.71 -12.13 -4.89
CA ARG A 67 -7.81 -13.10 -4.83
C ARG A 67 -8.07 -13.66 -6.23
N ASN A 68 -8.36 -14.95 -6.32
CA ASN A 68 -8.56 -15.68 -7.58
C ASN A 68 -7.32 -15.75 -8.48
N ALA A 69 -6.13 -15.49 -7.94
CA ALA A 69 -4.84 -15.63 -8.63
C ALA A 69 -4.81 -14.94 -10.01
N PRO A 70 -4.96 -13.60 -10.06
CA PRO A 70 -4.87 -12.88 -11.33
C PRO A 70 -3.51 -13.15 -12.01
N PRO A 71 -3.46 -13.20 -13.35
CA PRO A 71 -2.22 -13.38 -14.07
C PRO A 71 -1.16 -12.35 -13.66
N LEU A 72 0.08 -12.80 -13.47
CA LEU A 72 1.19 -11.93 -13.10
C LEU A 72 1.34 -10.75 -14.08
N THR A 73 1.13 -11.00 -15.37
CA THR A 73 1.19 -9.98 -16.42
C THR A 73 0.18 -8.86 -16.21
N GLU A 74 -1.05 -9.18 -15.76
CA GLU A 74 -2.08 -8.18 -15.49
C GLU A 74 -1.68 -7.30 -14.30
N ILE A 75 -1.17 -7.92 -13.23
CA ILE A 75 -0.67 -7.18 -12.06
C ILE A 75 0.48 -6.25 -12.47
N LEU A 76 1.46 -6.75 -13.23
CA LEU A 76 2.64 -5.96 -13.62
C LEU A 76 2.26 -4.78 -14.52
N ILE A 77 1.37 -4.98 -15.51
CA ILE A 77 0.91 -3.90 -16.39
C ILE A 77 0.28 -2.78 -15.57
N ASP A 78 -0.62 -3.15 -14.66
CA ASP A 78 -1.33 -2.19 -13.83
C ASP A 78 -0.38 -1.45 -12.85
N LEU A 79 0.58 -2.15 -12.24
CA LEU A 79 1.62 -1.52 -11.40
C LEU A 79 2.47 -0.51 -12.20
N ILE A 80 2.92 -0.89 -13.40
CA ILE A 80 3.76 -0.03 -14.26
C ILE A 80 2.97 1.21 -14.69
N GLN A 81 1.72 1.04 -15.11
CA GLN A 81 0.86 2.15 -15.52
C GLN A 81 0.61 3.13 -14.37
N PHE A 82 0.35 2.63 -13.15
CA PHE A 82 0.19 3.48 -11.98
C PHE A 82 1.43 4.32 -11.70
N LEU A 83 2.61 3.69 -11.72
CA LEU A 83 3.88 4.37 -11.43
C LEU A 83 4.22 5.41 -12.51
N ALA A 84 4.07 5.05 -13.80
CA ALA A 84 4.36 5.94 -14.92
C ALA A 84 3.50 7.23 -14.89
N ASN A 85 2.19 7.09 -14.68
CA ASN A 85 1.26 8.23 -14.64
C ASN A 85 1.58 9.21 -13.50
N LYS A 86 2.19 8.73 -12.41
CA LYS A 86 2.56 9.58 -11.27
C LYS A 86 3.92 10.25 -11.44
N THR A 87 4.83 9.65 -12.20
CA THR A 87 6.10 10.29 -12.56
C THR A 87 5.88 11.51 -13.46
N GLU A 88 4.94 11.45 -14.41
CA GLU A 88 4.67 12.56 -15.34
C GLU A 88 4.13 13.82 -14.65
N CYS A 89 3.31 13.67 -13.60
CA CYS A 89 2.73 14.82 -12.89
C CYS A 89 3.81 15.66 -12.18
N ASN A 90 4.84 15.01 -11.62
CA ASN A 90 5.94 15.69 -10.92
C ASN A 90 6.93 16.40 -11.87
N LEU A 91 6.95 16.06 -13.16
CA LEU A 91 7.86 16.65 -14.15
C LEU A 91 7.35 17.98 -14.75
N SER A 92 6.07 18.30 -14.58
CA SER A 92 5.47 19.54 -15.14
C SER A 92 5.69 20.81 -14.30
N GLY A 93 6.36 20.71 -13.15
CA GLY A 93 6.57 21.81 -12.20
C GLY A 93 7.81 22.67 -12.41
N ASN A 94 8.60 22.47 -13.48
CA ASN A 94 9.83 23.24 -13.70
C ASN A 94 9.97 23.75 -15.14
N THR A 95 8.99 24.53 -15.62
CA THR A 95 9.25 25.48 -16.70
C THR A 95 9.66 26.80 -16.07
N GLY A 96 10.95 26.88 -15.73
CA GLY A 96 11.59 28.12 -15.34
C GLY A 96 11.42 29.15 -16.46
N THR A 97 10.71 30.22 -16.15
CA THR A 97 10.89 31.52 -16.77
C THR A 97 12.30 32.01 -16.48
N GLY A 98 13.12 32.27 -17.51
CA GLY A 98 14.44 32.86 -17.30
C GLY A 98 15.40 32.79 -18.49
N ASN A 99 15.07 33.48 -19.59
CA ASN A 99 15.88 34.52 -20.26
C ASN A 99 15.27 34.88 -21.62
#